data_AF-A0A925IEV4-F1
#
_entry.id   AF-A0A925IEV4-F1
#
_cell.length_a   1.000
_cell.length_b   1.000
_cell.length_c   1.000
_cell.angle_alpha   90.00
_cell.angle_beta   90.00
_cell.angle_gamma   90.00
#
_symmetry.space_group_name_H-M   'P 1'
#
loop_
_entity.id
_entity.type
_entity.pdbx_description
1 polymer ?
#
loop_
_entity_poly.entity_id
_entity_poly.type
_entity_poly.pdbx_seq_one_letter_code
_entity_poly.pdbx_strand_id
1 'polypeptide(L)'
;IPAGETRIHRLTWMGWVLAGLTGILALLLQVSIAAETTLFGGVNLDVLIDYIGGTRYGTLWLIRMGLWWLMGGALFIAGARNHKTSFDGFVGAKHASPLYWVALLCGGGMLLMTSLFSHASAAQDELAAVAGDWLHLNATSFWLGGLIAFALVILPVRRQSEDVPNAVGRLVAGFSNYARTAVAALIVTGVYAAWLQVGSLEALLTTVYGRALLVKLILILPLLAIAGVNLVFTQRGLNKGQNVWVGRLRGLLGMEIALVIGVLLTVGVMTSGAPARGVMVVRDAVAPPAPEISTFQMQEGDTLMSHLEIIPGTVGENTFNVSLYDLDGNQITDASRIRLRFNSLDQNIGQSELRPELQPDGTYTISGANLSVPGNWRVRMTVARPGEFDNVIDFEPQVNLQLPPPAPVIDDTIPAFNRVIAALLAGMGLVGGGGFLIALNGLRWSGRGDWLAGGLVVVGAIFLITAAGSVDALERGVDEITVNGAWMYPGVITSEASVYMMLENDTDRDDRLIRATTEASADVTFHLTQVRDGIGRMRPIDDLELPARSMVMLAPGGYHLMLEHLERDFAVGDTFPITLTFASGDEITVNVMVSEGAP
;
A
#
# COMPACT_ATOMS: atom_id res chain seq x y z
N ILE A 1 -6.50 2.86 46.93
CA ILE A 1 -6.83 1.68 46.09
C ILE A 1 -8.24 1.80 45.46
N PRO A 2 -9.33 2.18 46.18
CA PRO A 2 -10.68 2.30 45.57
C PRO A 2 -10.80 3.30 44.41
N ALA A 3 -10.10 4.45 44.50
CA ALA A 3 -10.12 5.46 43.44
C ALA A 3 -9.42 5.02 42.14
N GLY A 4 -8.53 4.03 42.19
CA GLY A 4 -7.87 3.48 40.98
C GLY A 4 -8.79 2.56 40.19
N GLU A 5 -9.60 1.77 40.88
CA GLU A 5 -10.57 0.84 40.30
C GLU A 5 -11.65 1.58 39.51
N THR A 6 -12.24 2.64 40.09
CA THR A 6 -13.21 3.47 39.38
C THR A 6 -12.65 4.10 38.11
N ARG A 7 -11.35 4.46 38.11
CA ARG A 7 -10.67 5.03 36.94
C ARG A 7 -10.44 3.99 35.85
N ILE A 8 -10.01 2.78 36.22
CA ILE A 8 -9.83 1.67 35.26
C ILE A 8 -11.18 1.30 34.64
N HIS A 9 -12.24 1.17 35.43
CA HIS A 9 -13.57 0.87 34.92
C HIS A 9 -14.06 1.94 33.92
N ARG A 10 -13.89 3.23 34.27
CA ARG A 10 -14.22 4.35 33.35
C ARG A 10 -13.38 4.31 32.08
N LEU A 11 -12.08 4.01 32.19
CA LEU A 11 -11.19 3.88 31.03
C LEU A 11 -11.66 2.75 30.11
N THR A 12 -12.02 1.58 30.64
CA THR A 12 -12.51 0.45 29.85
C THR A 12 -13.75 0.84 29.05
N TRP A 13 -14.73 1.49 29.67
CA TRP A 13 -15.95 1.95 28.98
C TRP A 13 -15.67 3.05 27.97
N MET A 14 -14.79 4.00 28.29
CA MET A 14 -14.37 5.03 27.34
C MET A 14 -13.67 4.41 26.13
N GLY A 15 -12.80 3.41 26.35
CA GLY A 15 -12.15 2.65 25.28
C GLY A 15 -13.15 1.91 24.40
N TRP A 16 -14.16 1.26 25.00
CA TRP A 16 -15.24 0.62 24.24
C TRP A 16 -16.03 1.62 23.39
N VAL A 17 -16.43 2.77 23.94
CA VAL A 17 -17.14 3.82 23.20
C VAL A 17 -16.28 4.35 22.04
N LEU A 18 -15.01 4.67 22.31
CA LEU A 18 -14.09 5.18 21.28
C LEU A 18 -13.85 4.17 20.16
N ALA A 19 -13.75 2.87 20.47
CA ALA A 19 -13.63 1.82 19.47
C ALA A 19 -14.86 1.74 18.54
N GLY A 20 -16.06 1.94 19.08
CA GLY A 20 -17.30 2.01 18.30
C GLY A 20 -17.37 3.25 17.41
N LEU A 21 -17.10 4.43 17.99
CA LEU A 21 -17.12 5.70 17.26
C LEU A 21 -16.10 5.72 16.11
N THR A 22 -14.87 5.25 16.36
CA THR A 22 -13.84 5.14 15.33
C THR A 22 -14.22 4.11 14.26
N GLY A 23 -14.88 3.01 14.64
CA GLY A 23 -15.42 2.04 13.69
C GLY A 23 -16.46 2.63 12.74
N ILE A 24 -17.38 3.46 13.25
CA ILE A 24 -18.38 4.17 12.43
C ILE A 24 -17.70 5.21 11.53
N LEU A 25 -16.80 6.03 12.09
CA LEU A 25 -16.08 7.05 11.33
C LEU A 25 -15.25 6.43 10.20
N ALA A 26 -14.61 5.28 10.44
CA ALA A 26 -13.87 4.54 9.42
C ALA A 26 -14.78 4.02 8.30
N LEU A 27 -16.03 3.63 8.58
CA LEU A 27 -16.99 3.28 7.54
C LEU A 27 -17.33 4.51 6.69
N LEU A 28 -17.69 5.63 7.33
CA LEU A 28 -18.02 6.86 6.62
C LEU A 28 -16.86 7.32 5.74
N LEU A 29 -15.63 7.28 6.26
CA LEU A 29 -14.44 7.61 5.49
C LEU A 29 -14.27 6.70 4.26
N GLN A 30 -14.44 5.39 4.42
CA GLN A 30 -14.29 4.44 3.32
C GLN A 30 -15.38 4.59 2.26
N VAL A 31 -16.63 4.83 2.67
CA VAL A 31 -17.73 5.11 1.74
C VAL A 31 -17.46 6.41 0.97
N SER A 32 -17.01 7.46 1.65
CA SER A 32 -16.66 8.72 0.99
C SER A 32 -15.50 8.60 0.01
N ILE A 33 -14.49 7.79 0.33
CA ILE A 33 -13.39 7.48 -0.59
C ILE A 33 -13.92 6.74 -1.82
N ALA A 34 -14.74 5.70 -1.62
CA ALA A 34 -15.30 4.90 -2.71
C ALA A 34 -16.28 5.68 -3.59
N ALA A 35 -16.99 6.66 -3.02
CA ALA A 35 -17.92 7.52 -3.74
C ALA A 35 -17.27 8.80 -4.29
N GLU A 36 -15.96 9.00 -4.07
CA GLU A 36 -15.21 10.21 -4.43
C GLU A 36 -15.85 11.51 -3.88
N THR A 37 -16.44 11.44 -2.70
CA THR A 37 -17.09 12.58 -2.04
C THR A 37 -16.38 13.00 -0.76
N THR A 38 -16.78 14.15 -0.21
CA THR A 38 -16.34 14.55 1.14
C THR A 38 -16.93 13.62 2.21
N LEU A 39 -16.29 13.55 3.39
CA LEU A 39 -16.63 12.65 4.51
C LEU A 39 -18.13 12.63 4.89
N PHE A 40 -18.84 13.73 4.63
CA PHE A 40 -20.28 13.86 4.93
C PHE A 40 -21.10 14.29 3.70
N GLY A 41 -20.48 14.45 2.53
CA GLY A 41 -21.16 14.84 1.30
C GLY A 41 -21.64 13.62 0.54
N GLY A 42 -22.92 13.56 0.20
CA GLY A 42 -23.46 12.50 -0.67
C GLY A 42 -23.59 11.11 -0.03
N VAL A 43 -23.23 10.93 1.25
CA VAL A 43 -23.45 9.68 2.00
C VAL A 43 -24.94 9.57 2.37
N ASN A 44 -25.71 8.84 1.57
CA ASN A 44 -27.11 8.51 1.86
C ASN A 44 -27.24 7.05 2.32
N LEU A 45 -28.44 6.67 2.77
CA LEU A 45 -28.70 5.33 3.31
C LEU A 45 -28.51 4.24 2.25
N ASP A 46 -28.87 4.52 1.00
CA ASP A 46 -28.79 3.54 -0.09
C ASP A 46 -27.34 3.20 -0.43
N VAL A 47 -26.48 4.22 -0.59
CA VAL A 47 -25.04 4.05 -0.80
C VAL A 47 -24.38 3.31 0.37
N LEU A 48 -24.81 3.58 1.60
CA LEU A 48 -24.32 2.86 2.78
C LEU A 48 -24.71 1.38 2.76
N ILE A 49 -25.97 1.07 2.42
CA ILE A 49 -26.46 -0.31 2.33
C ILE A 49 -25.73 -1.06 1.22
N ASP A 50 -25.61 -0.45 0.05
CA ASP A 50 -24.93 -1.04 -1.11
C ASP A 50 -23.44 -1.27 -0.82
N TYR A 51 -22.76 -0.31 -0.19
CA TYR A 51 -21.36 -0.48 0.18
C TYR A 51 -21.16 -1.56 1.24
N ILE A 52 -22.03 -1.61 2.26
CA ILE A 52 -21.93 -2.61 3.34
C ILE A 52 -22.22 -4.02 2.81
N GLY A 53 -23.26 -4.16 1.98
CA GLY A 53 -23.71 -5.45 1.44
C GLY A 53 -22.91 -5.93 0.22
N GLY A 54 -22.37 -5.00 -0.56
CA GLY A 54 -21.69 -5.28 -1.83
C GLY A 54 -20.17 -5.40 -1.75
N THR A 55 -19.54 -5.04 -0.61
CA THR A 55 -18.07 -5.04 -0.49
C THR A 55 -17.55 -5.99 0.59
N ARG A 56 -16.34 -6.51 0.37
CA ARG A 56 -15.59 -7.28 1.39
C ARG A 56 -15.36 -6.45 2.65
N TYR A 57 -15.04 -5.16 2.50
CA TYR A 57 -14.89 -4.25 3.65
C TYR A 57 -16.16 -4.15 4.48
N GLY A 58 -17.30 -3.93 3.81
CA GLY A 58 -18.62 -3.86 4.45
C GLY A 58 -18.93 -5.09 5.30
N THR A 59 -18.65 -6.28 4.76
CA THR A 59 -18.82 -7.56 5.47
C THR A 59 -17.91 -7.66 6.70
N LEU A 60 -16.61 -7.35 6.56
CA LEU A 60 -15.66 -7.36 7.68
C LEU A 60 -16.02 -6.32 8.75
N TRP A 61 -16.53 -5.16 8.32
CA TRP A 61 -17.00 -4.10 9.21
C TRP A 61 -18.21 -4.56 10.04
N LEU A 62 -19.20 -5.22 9.43
CA LEU A 62 -20.35 -5.78 10.14
C LEU A 62 -19.93 -6.80 11.19
N ILE A 63 -19.03 -7.72 10.83
CA ILE A 63 -18.47 -8.70 11.79
C ILE A 63 -17.79 -7.98 12.95
N ARG A 64 -16.96 -6.97 12.66
CA ARG A 64 -16.27 -6.15 13.67
C ARG A 64 -17.25 -5.43 14.59
N MET A 65 -18.36 -4.89 14.08
CA MET A 65 -19.39 -4.24 14.89
C MET A 65 -20.16 -5.26 15.75
N GLY A 66 -20.43 -6.45 15.24
CA GLY A 66 -20.99 -7.55 16.02
C GLY A 66 -20.08 -7.94 17.19
N LEU A 67 -18.78 -8.10 16.94
CA LEU A 67 -17.78 -8.38 17.98
C LEU A 67 -17.67 -7.24 19.00
N TRP A 68 -17.76 -5.98 18.56
CA TRP A 68 -17.77 -4.80 19.43
C TRP A 68 -18.98 -4.79 20.39
N TRP A 69 -20.17 -5.10 19.90
CA TRP A 69 -21.37 -5.25 20.72
C TRP A 69 -21.26 -6.41 21.72
N LEU A 70 -20.77 -7.57 21.27
CA LEU A 70 -20.53 -8.74 22.13
C LEU A 70 -19.50 -8.43 23.23
N MET A 71 -18.44 -7.70 22.90
CA MET A 71 -17.45 -7.23 23.87
C MET A 71 -18.10 -6.34 24.94
N GLY A 72 -18.90 -5.35 24.52
CA GLY A 72 -19.61 -4.46 25.44
C GLY A 72 -20.61 -5.20 26.34
N GLY A 73 -21.38 -6.12 25.77
CA GLY A 73 -22.32 -6.97 26.50
C GLY A 73 -21.63 -7.86 27.53
N ALA A 74 -20.51 -8.50 27.14
CA ALA A 74 -19.71 -9.33 28.04
C ALA A 74 -19.14 -8.50 29.21
N LEU A 75 -18.59 -7.32 28.94
CA LEU A 75 -18.08 -6.39 29.96
C LEU A 75 -19.19 -5.90 30.91
N PHE A 76 -20.36 -5.56 30.36
CA PHE A 76 -21.52 -5.12 31.14
C PHE A 76 -22.00 -6.20 32.10
N ILE A 77 -22.21 -7.42 31.60
CA ILE A 77 -22.68 -8.54 32.41
C ILE A 77 -21.63 -8.94 33.46
N ALA A 78 -20.34 -8.92 33.10
CA ALA A 78 -19.25 -9.17 34.04
C ALA A 78 -19.24 -8.15 35.20
N GLY A 79 -19.36 -6.85 34.88
CA GLY A 79 -19.42 -5.77 35.87
C GLY A 79 -20.66 -5.83 36.76
N ALA A 80 -21.83 -6.10 36.18
CA ALA A 80 -23.09 -6.23 36.91
C ALA A 80 -23.09 -7.43 37.89
N ARG A 81 -22.45 -8.55 37.52
CA ARG A 81 -22.30 -9.74 38.37
C ARG A 81 -21.32 -9.51 39.53
N ASN A 82 -20.22 -8.79 39.29
CA ASN A 82 -19.22 -8.49 40.31
C ASN A 82 -19.67 -7.43 41.33
N HIS A 83 -20.69 -6.63 41.04
CA HIS A 83 -21.22 -5.63 41.99
C HIS A 83 -21.86 -6.26 43.25
N LYS A 84 -22.12 -7.57 43.27
CA LYS A 84 -22.71 -8.30 44.41
C LYS A 84 -21.72 -9.11 45.26
N THR A 85 -20.46 -9.24 44.86
CA THR A 85 -19.44 -10.02 45.58
C THR A 85 -18.18 -9.19 45.80
N SER A 86 -17.75 -9.06 47.04
CA SER A 86 -16.57 -8.29 47.45
C SER A 86 -15.31 -8.68 46.64
N PHE A 87 -14.65 -7.66 46.07
CA PHE A 87 -13.25 -7.44 45.64
C PHE A 87 -12.34 -8.58 45.13
N ASP A 88 -12.54 -9.85 45.49
CA ASP A 88 -11.65 -10.95 45.07
C ASP A 88 -11.76 -11.29 43.56
N GLY A 89 -12.78 -10.78 42.85
CA GLY A 89 -13.10 -11.18 41.47
C GLY A 89 -12.26 -10.51 40.37
N PHE A 90 -11.63 -9.35 40.59
CA PHE A 90 -10.88 -8.63 39.54
C PHE A 90 -9.36 -8.87 39.60
N VAL A 91 -8.81 -9.15 40.79
CA VAL A 91 -7.36 -9.34 41.01
C VAL A 91 -7.04 -10.74 41.55
N GLY A 92 -8.02 -11.44 42.13
CA GLY A 92 -7.91 -12.85 42.46
C GLY A 92 -8.24 -13.70 41.24
N ALA A 93 -7.20 -14.23 40.58
CA ALA A 93 -7.31 -15.18 39.47
C ALA A 93 -8.15 -16.45 39.77
N LYS A 94 -8.71 -16.60 40.98
CA LYS A 94 -9.55 -17.75 41.35
C LYS A 94 -11.03 -17.60 40.95
N HIS A 95 -11.55 -16.38 40.67
CA HIS A 95 -12.97 -16.19 40.34
C HIS A 95 -13.28 -15.09 39.30
N ALA A 96 -12.33 -14.70 38.45
CA ALA A 96 -12.63 -13.76 37.36
C ALA A 96 -13.72 -14.36 36.45
N SER A 97 -14.80 -13.60 36.21
CA SER A 97 -15.89 -14.07 35.36
C SER A 97 -15.34 -14.50 33.99
N PRO A 98 -15.74 -15.67 33.44
CA PRO A 98 -15.31 -16.11 32.12
C PRO A 98 -15.67 -15.11 31.02
N LEU A 99 -16.61 -14.20 31.28
CA LEU A 99 -17.00 -13.11 30.40
C LEU A 99 -15.88 -12.11 30.10
N TYR A 100 -14.90 -11.93 30.98
CA TYR A 100 -13.72 -11.11 30.65
C TYR A 100 -12.85 -11.75 29.56
N TRP A 101 -12.79 -13.09 29.51
CA TRP A 101 -12.12 -13.80 28.42
C TRP A 101 -12.89 -13.68 27.12
N VAL A 102 -14.23 -13.73 27.17
CA VAL A 102 -15.08 -13.46 25.99
C VAL A 102 -14.82 -12.05 25.46
N ALA A 103 -14.81 -11.03 26.33
CA ALA A 103 -14.51 -9.66 25.92
C ALA A 103 -13.11 -9.54 25.30
N LEU A 104 -12.11 -10.22 25.86
CA LEU A 104 -10.75 -10.25 25.33
C LEU A 104 -10.68 -10.88 23.93
N LEU A 105 -11.35 -12.03 23.74
CA LEU A 105 -11.42 -12.72 22.46
C LEU A 105 -12.15 -11.89 21.41
N CYS A 106 -13.23 -11.21 21.77
CA CYS A 106 -13.92 -10.27 20.88
C CYS A 106 -13.01 -9.11 20.47
N GLY A 107 -12.26 -8.53 21.41
CA GLY A 107 -11.25 -7.49 21.11
C GLY A 107 -10.17 -8.00 20.16
N GLY A 108 -9.64 -9.20 20.38
CA GLY A 108 -8.70 -9.86 19.46
C GLY A 108 -9.31 -10.08 18.08
N GLY A 109 -10.56 -10.55 18.00
CA GLY A 109 -11.28 -10.72 16.73
C GLY A 109 -11.52 -9.41 15.98
N MET A 110 -11.79 -8.30 16.68
CA MET A 110 -11.90 -6.97 16.06
C MET A 110 -10.59 -6.53 15.39
N LEU A 111 -9.44 -6.81 16.04
CA LEU A 111 -8.13 -6.56 15.46
C LEU A 111 -7.84 -7.48 14.27
N LEU A 112 -8.33 -8.73 14.29
CA LEU A 112 -8.19 -9.63 13.15
C LEU A 112 -8.93 -9.10 11.92
N MET A 113 -10.15 -8.60 12.09
CA MET A 113 -10.90 -7.95 10.99
C MET A 113 -10.16 -6.72 10.43
N THR A 114 -9.37 -6.04 11.27
CA THR A 114 -8.53 -4.92 10.83
C THR A 114 -7.35 -5.42 9.99
N SER A 115 -6.70 -6.51 10.39
CA SER A 115 -5.61 -7.12 9.64
C SER A 115 -6.05 -7.78 8.33
N LEU A 116 -7.27 -8.34 8.27
CA LEU A 116 -7.85 -8.87 7.03
C LEU A 116 -8.15 -7.78 5.98
N PHE A 117 -8.17 -6.51 6.40
CA PHE A 117 -8.33 -5.35 5.53
C PHE A 117 -7.06 -4.48 5.45
N SER A 118 -5.95 -4.90 6.06
CA SER A 118 -4.68 -4.16 6.00
C SER A 118 -3.87 -4.56 4.76
N HIS A 119 -2.75 -3.87 4.51
CA HIS A 119 -1.81 -4.26 3.45
C HIS A 119 -1.26 -5.68 3.62
N ALA A 120 -1.39 -6.28 4.80
CA ALA A 120 -1.03 -7.67 5.03
C ALA A 120 -1.91 -8.67 4.25
N SER A 121 -3.17 -8.34 3.97
CA SER A 121 -4.08 -9.25 3.25
C SER A 121 -3.87 -9.27 1.74
N ALA A 122 -3.00 -8.39 1.22
CA ALA A 122 -2.58 -8.38 -0.17
C ALA A 122 -1.19 -9.03 -0.40
N ALA A 123 -0.57 -9.59 0.64
CA ALA A 123 0.71 -10.27 0.52
C ALA A 123 0.55 -11.67 -0.10
N GLN A 124 1.55 -12.14 -0.85
CA GLN A 124 1.54 -13.49 -1.42
C GLN A 124 1.41 -14.58 -0.34
N ASP A 125 2.14 -14.43 0.78
CA ASP A 125 2.01 -15.27 1.97
C ASP A 125 0.94 -14.70 2.93
N GLU A 126 -0.31 -14.57 2.44
CA GLU A 126 -1.42 -13.86 3.14
C GLU A 126 -1.56 -14.32 4.60
N LEU A 127 -1.57 -15.63 4.84
CA LEU A 127 -1.78 -16.20 6.18
C LEU A 127 -0.72 -15.71 7.19
N ALA A 128 0.56 -15.78 6.83
CA ALA A 128 1.66 -15.35 7.70
C ALA A 128 1.67 -13.83 7.87
N ALA A 129 1.41 -13.08 6.79
CA ALA A 129 1.31 -11.63 6.83
C ALA A 129 0.18 -11.16 7.76
N VAL A 130 -1.03 -11.69 7.58
CA VAL A 130 -2.19 -11.36 8.41
C VAL A 130 -1.98 -11.79 9.85
N ALA A 131 -1.42 -12.98 10.10
CA ALA A 131 -1.14 -13.45 11.46
C ALA A 131 -0.09 -12.58 12.18
N GLY A 132 0.96 -12.16 11.45
CA GLY A 132 1.99 -11.26 11.96
C GLY A 132 1.45 -9.86 12.27
N ASP A 133 0.67 -9.28 11.36
CA ASP A 133 0.00 -7.98 11.58
C ASP A 133 -0.98 -8.04 12.75
N TRP A 134 -1.79 -9.12 12.83
CA TRP A 134 -2.72 -9.33 13.93
C TRP A 134 -2.01 -9.45 15.28
N LEU A 135 -0.89 -10.18 15.33
CA LEU A 135 -0.05 -10.26 16.53
C LEU A 135 0.56 -8.90 16.88
N HIS A 136 1.01 -8.12 15.89
CA HIS A 136 1.54 -6.77 16.08
C HIS A 136 0.51 -5.83 16.71
N LEU A 137 -0.73 -5.82 16.19
CA LEU A 137 -1.83 -5.01 16.72
C LEU A 137 -2.25 -5.43 18.13
N ASN A 138 -2.31 -6.73 18.41
CA ASN A 138 -2.59 -7.23 19.76
C ASN A 138 -1.47 -6.83 20.72
N ALA A 139 -0.20 -7.08 20.38
CA ALA A 139 0.93 -6.70 21.21
C ALA A 139 0.97 -5.20 21.50
N THR A 140 0.67 -4.36 20.50
CA THR A 140 0.52 -2.91 20.65
C THR A 140 -0.60 -2.59 21.63
N SER A 141 -1.78 -3.20 21.47
CA SER A 141 -2.95 -2.99 22.33
C SER A 141 -2.67 -3.35 23.79
N PHE A 142 -2.02 -4.48 24.04
CA PHE A 142 -1.66 -4.92 25.40
C PHE A 142 -0.61 -4.01 26.03
N TRP A 143 0.44 -3.66 25.28
CA TRP A 143 1.52 -2.82 25.79
C TRP A 143 1.06 -1.38 26.05
N LEU A 144 0.39 -0.76 25.08
CA LEU A 144 -0.10 0.62 25.19
C LEU A 144 -1.24 0.73 26.20
N GLY A 145 -2.24 -0.15 26.13
CA GLY A 145 -3.35 -0.17 27.08
C GLY A 145 -2.87 -0.43 28.51
N GLY A 146 -1.91 -1.36 28.66
CA GLY A 146 -1.25 -1.62 29.94
C GLY A 146 -0.47 -0.40 30.46
N LEU A 147 0.25 0.32 29.60
CA LEU A 147 0.98 1.54 29.97
C LEU A 147 0.03 2.64 30.48
N ILE A 148 -1.11 2.85 29.81
CA ILE A 148 -2.13 3.82 30.22
C ILE A 148 -2.72 3.41 31.58
N ALA A 149 -3.10 2.14 31.74
CA ALA A 149 -3.61 1.64 33.02
C ALA A 149 -2.57 1.77 34.14
N PHE A 150 -1.30 1.48 33.84
CA PHE A 150 -0.18 1.65 34.76
C PHE A 150 0.01 3.12 35.16
N ALA A 151 -0.03 4.05 34.19
CA ALA A 151 0.06 5.48 34.45
C ALA A 151 -1.08 6.01 35.31
N LEU A 152 -2.32 5.56 35.08
CA LEU A 152 -3.48 5.94 35.91
C LEU A 152 -3.33 5.52 37.37
N VAL A 153 -2.61 4.42 37.63
CA VAL A 153 -2.34 3.94 38.99
C VAL A 153 -1.14 4.64 39.60
N ILE A 154 -0.04 4.84 38.85
CA ILE A 154 1.24 5.32 39.39
C ILE A 154 1.31 6.85 39.51
N LEU A 155 0.83 7.61 38.53
CA LEU A 155 0.90 9.09 38.55
C LEU A 155 0.22 9.73 39.77
N PRO A 156 -0.90 9.21 40.29
CA PRO A 156 -1.54 9.76 41.50
C PRO A 156 -0.83 9.39 42.81
N VAL A 157 0.06 8.40 42.83
CA VAL A 157 0.74 7.94 44.06
C VAL A 157 1.62 9.06 44.60
N ARG A 158 1.33 9.52 45.83
CA ARG A 158 2.12 10.52 46.57
C ARG A 158 3.08 9.84 47.55
N ARG A 159 4.20 10.51 47.87
CA ARG A 159 5.38 10.03 48.63
C ARG A 159 5.15 9.69 50.13
N GLN A 160 3.96 9.35 50.58
CA GLN A 160 3.60 9.54 52.00
C GLN A 160 3.52 8.28 52.89
N SER A 161 4.04 7.11 52.50
CA SER A 161 4.21 5.99 53.46
C SER A 161 5.38 5.06 53.12
N GLU A 162 5.93 4.39 54.14
CA GLU A 162 7.10 3.48 54.04
C GLU A 162 6.86 2.27 53.12
N ASP A 163 5.61 1.83 52.96
CA ASP A 163 5.24 0.65 52.15
C ASP A 163 5.09 0.92 50.65
N VAL A 164 5.07 2.20 50.22
CA VAL A 164 4.82 2.57 48.82
C VAL A 164 5.83 1.97 47.84
N PRO A 165 7.15 1.99 48.09
CA PRO A 165 8.15 1.44 47.15
C PRO A 165 7.95 -0.05 46.87
N ASN A 166 7.63 -0.84 47.91
CA ASN A 166 7.42 -2.29 47.78
C ASN A 166 6.14 -2.59 46.98
N ALA A 167 5.06 -1.84 47.22
CA ALA A 167 3.82 -1.97 46.46
C ALA A 167 4.00 -1.58 44.99
N VAL A 168 4.69 -0.47 44.72
CA VAL A 168 5.01 -0.02 43.36
C VAL A 168 5.95 -1.01 42.66
N GLY A 169 6.93 -1.58 43.38
CA GLY A 169 7.83 -2.62 42.85
C GLY A 169 7.09 -3.86 42.36
N ARG A 170 6.07 -4.32 43.09
CA ARG A 170 5.21 -5.44 42.66
C ARG A 170 4.42 -5.12 41.39
N LEU A 171 3.88 -3.89 41.28
CA LEU A 171 3.17 -3.43 40.08
C LEU A 171 4.10 -3.34 38.86
N VAL A 172 5.29 -2.76 39.04
CA VAL A 172 6.33 -2.65 38.00
C VAL A 172 6.73 -4.05 37.52
N ALA A 173 6.99 -4.98 38.42
CA ALA A 173 7.36 -6.35 38.07
C ALA A 173 6.26 -7.06 37.27
N GLY A 174 4.99 -6.90 37.67
CA GLY A 174 3.85 -7.46 36.96
C GLY A 174 3.71 -6.91 35.54
N PHE A 175 3.72 -5.58 35.38
CA PHE A 175 3.64 -4.93 34.08
C PHE A 175 4.83 -5.27 33.17
N SER A 176 6.05 -5.31 33.74
CA SER A 176 7.28 -5.61 32.99
C SER A 176 7.29 -6.99 32.35
N ASN A 177 6.59 -7.99 32.92
CA ASN A 177 6.46 -9.30 32.29
C ASN A 177 5.63 -9.21 31.00
N TYR A 178 4.48 -8.54 31.05
CA TYR A 178 3.64 -8.32 29.87
C TYR A 178 4.35 -7.46 28.81
N ALA A 179 5.01 -6.39 29.25
CA ALA A 179 5.71 -5.48 28.35
C ALA A 179 6.85 -6.17 27.60
N ARG A 180 7.63 -7.06 28.25
CA ARG A 180 8.71 -7.80 27.59
C ARG A 180 8.19 -8.73 26.49
N THR A 181 7.11 -9.47 26.75
CA THR A 181 6.50 -10.35 25.74
C THR A 181 5.94 -9.56 24.56
N ALA A 182 5.23 -8.45 24.84
CA ALA A 182 4.69 -7.59 23.80
C ALA A 182 5.79 -6.94 22.96
N VAL A 183 6.85 -6.42 23.58
CA VAL A 183 8.00 -5.82 22.85
C VAL A 183 8.71 -6.87 21.99
N ALA A 184 8.89 -8.10 22.48
CA ALA A 184 9.46 -9.18 21.68
C ALA A 184 8.61 -9.46 20.42
N ALA A 185 7.29 -9.55 20.57
CA ALA A 185 6.38 -9.70 19.43
C ALA A 185 6.48 -8.51 18.46
N LEU A 186 6.47 -7.27 18.96
CA LEU A 186 6.55 -6.05 18.16
C LEU A 186 7.85 -5.94 17.37
N ILE A 187 8.97 -6.37 17.93
CA ILE A 187 10.26 -6.39 17.23
C ILE A 187 10.20 -7.37 16.06
N VAL A 188 9.83 -8.62 16.31
CA VAL A 188 9.84 -9.66 15.27
C VAL A 188 8.83 -9.34 14.16
N THR A 189 7.58 -9.05 14.54
CA THR A 189 6.52 -8.69 13.58
C THR A 189 6.79 -7.35 12.89
N GLY A 190 7.40 -6.39 13.58
CA GLY A 190 7.77 -5.09 13.00
C GLY A 190 8.90 -5.18 11.97
N VAL A 191 9.90 -6.02 12.22
CA VAL A 191 10.97 -6.31 11.25
C VAL A 191 10.39 -7.00 10.02
N TYR A 192 9.54 -8.00 10.22
CA TYR A 192 8.87 -8.70 9.12
C TYR A 192 7.97 -7.76 8.30
N ALA A 193 7.16 -6.92 8.96
CA ALA A 193 6.31 -5.94 8.29
C ALA A 193 7.14 -4.89 7.52
N ALA A 194 8.24 -4.40 8.09
CA ALA A 194 9.13 -3.46 7.41
C ALA A 194 9.76 -4.08 6.16
N TRP A 195 10.18 -5.35 6.25
CA TRP A 195 10.69 -6.08 5.10
C TRP A 195 9.62 -6.22 4.01
N LEU A 196 8.38 -6.61 4.37
CA LEU A 196 7.26 -6.71 3.44
C LEU A 196 6.89 -5.37 2.78
N GLN A 197 6.85 -4.27 3.54
CA GLN A 197 6.21 -3.02 3.11
C GLN A 197 7.21 -2.00 2.53
N VAL A 198 8.51 -2.15 2.80
CA VAL A 198 9.56 -1.22 2.34
C VAL A 198 10.36 -1.78 1.18
N GLY A 199 10.81 -3.02 1.22
CA GLY A 199 11.51 -3.69 0.12
C GLY A 199 12.96 -3.25 -0.16
N SER A 200 13.30 -1.96 -0.06
CA SER A 200 14.65 -1.47 -0.40
C SER A 200 15.11 -0.28 0.46
N LEU A 201 16.43 -0.04 0.48
CA LEU A 201 17.01 1.12 1.18
C LEU A 201 16.59 2.44 0.52
N GLU A 202 16.46 2.46 -0.81
CA GLU A 202 15.95 3.62 -1.51
C GLU A 202 14.52 3.93 -1.07
N ALA A 203 13.63 2.93 -1.09
CA ALA A 203 12.24 3.07 -0.65
C ALA A 203 12.15 3.60 0.79
N LEU A 204 13.06 3.16 1.66
CA LEU A 204 13.14 3.63 3.05
C LEU A 204 13.48 5.12 3.15
N LEU A 205 14.33 5.64 2.27
CA LEU A 205 14.86 7.01 2.34
C LEU A 205 14.09 8.02 1.49
N THR A 206 13.46 7.59 0.39
CA THR A 206 12.83 8.47 -0.59
C THR A 206 11.32 8.59 -0.41
N THR A 207 10.65 7.57 0.14
CA THR A 207 9.19 7.56 0.28
C THR A 207 8.71 8.18 1.60
N VAL A 208 7.47 8.69 1.61
CA VAL A 208 6.81 9.21 2.82
C VAL A 208 6.67 8.11 3.88
N TYR A 209 6.23 6.91 3.47
CA TYR A 209 6.09 5.76 4.34
C TYR A 209 7.44 5.37 4.97
N GLY A 210 8.51 5.28 4.17
CA GLY A 210 9.86 4.93 4.63
C GLY A 210 10.43 5.93 5.63
N ARG A 211 10.31 7.24 5.33
CA ARG A 211 10.74 8.31 6.25
C ARG A 211 9.96 8.30 7.56
N ALA A 212 8.64 8.07 7.50
CA ALA A 212 7.83 7.91 8.70
C ALA A 212 8.29 6.70 9.53
N LEU A 213 8.59 5.55 8.89
CA LEU A 213 9.17 4.40 9.59
C LEU A 213 10.50 4.75 10.28
N LEU A 214 11.39 5.50 9.63
CA LEU A 214 12.65 5.95 10.25
C LEU A 214 12.41 6.80 11.50
N VAL A 215 11.48 7.75 11.43
CA VAL A 215 11.08 8.56 12.59
C VAL A 215 10.51 7.67 13.70
N LYS A 216 9.67 6.68 13.36
CA LYS A 216 9.12 5.71 14.32
C LYS A 216 10.25 4.93 15.00
N LEU A 217 11.27 4.49 14.27
CA LEU A 217 12.43 3.77 14.83
C LEU A 217 13.26 4.68 15.75
N ILE A 218 13.52 5.93 15.34
CA ILE A 218 14.24 6.92 16.16
C ILE A 218 13.51 7.19 17.48
N LEU A 219 12.18 7.23 17.48
CA LEU A 219 11.37 7.42 18.69
C LEU A 219 11.31 6.16 19.58
N ILE A 220 11.34 4.97 18.98
CA ILE A 220 11.32 3.69 19.72
C ILE A 220 12.64 3.45 20.47
N LEU A 221 13.80 3.84 19.92
CA LEU A 221 15.10 3.65 20.57
C LEU A 221 15.19 4.20 22.01
N PRO A 222 14.90 5.49 22.29
CA PRO A 222 14.89 6.01 23.65
C PRO A 222 13.80 5.36 24.50
N LEU A 223 12.67 4.95 23.90
CA LEU A 223 11.60 4.27 24.62
C LEU A 223 12.05 2.90 25.15
N LEU A 224 12.78 2.13 24.32
CA LEU A 224 13.40 0.86 24.74
C LEU A 224 14.49 1.09 25.80
N ALA A 225 15.27 2.16 25.68
CA ALA A 225 16.26 2.52 26.70
C ALA A 225 15.60 2.82 28.06
N ILE A 226 14.51 3.58 28.09
CA ILE A 226 13.75 3.85 29.31
C ILE A 226 13.16 2.56 29.89
N ALA A 227 12.58 1.71 29.03
CA ALA A 227 12.07 0.40 29.45
C ALA A 227 13.18 -0.47 30.08
N GLY A 228 14.39 -0.48 29.50
CA GLY A 228 15.57 -1.15 30.05
C GLY A 228 16.00 -0.59 31.40
N VAL A 229 15.99 0.75 31.57
CA VAL A 229 16.25 1.40 32.85
C VAL A 229 15.21 1.00 33.91
N ASN A 230 13.94 0.94 33.52
CA ASN A 230 12.84 0.54 34.39
C ASN A 230 12.97 -0.91 34.85
N LEU A 231 13.35 -1.82 33.95
CA LEU A 231 13.54 -3.23 34.23
C LEU A 231 14.75 -3.50 35.16
N VAL A 232 15.88 -2.82 34.94
CA VAL A 232 17.12 -3.14 35.67
C VAL A 232 17.29 -2.28 36.92
N PHE A 233 17.15 -0.96 36.81
CA PHE A 233 17.51 -0.05 37.89
C PHE A 233 16.30 0.33 38.75
N THR A 234 15.19 0.72 38.13
CA THR A 234 13.98 1.12 38.86
C THR A 234 13.43 -0.04 39.68
N GLN A 235 13.33 -1.24 39.10
CA GLN A 235 12.88 -2.43 39.82
C GLN A 235 13.79 -2.77 41.02
N ARG A 236 15.12 -2.76 40.84
CA ARG A 236 16.08 -3.02 41.94
C ARG A 236 15.99 -1.97 43.05
N GLY A 237 15.84 -0.70 42.69
CA GLY A 237 15.70 0.41 43.64
C GLY A 237 14.42 0.31 44.46
N LEU A 238 13.29 0.00 43.82
CA LEU A 238 12.00 -0.19 44.48
C LEU A 238 12.01 -1.39 45.44
N ASN A 239 12.62 -2.50 45.04
CA ASN A 239 12.78 -3.69 45.90
C ASN A 239 13.65 -3.43 47.14
N LYS A 240 14.52 -2.43 47.09
CA LYS A 240 15.33 -1.96 48.24
C LYS A 240 14.59 -0.93 49.12
N GLY A 241 13.31 -0.66 48.86
CA GLY A 241 12.54 0.32 49.64
C GLY A 241 12.88 1.79 49.33
N GLN A 242 13.59 2.08 48.23
CA GLN A 242 14.10 3.43 47.98
C GLN A 242 13.05 4.36 47.35
N ASN A 243 12.52 5.31 48.13
CA ASN A 243 11.51 6.30 47.70
C ASN A 243 11.93 7.20 46.52
N VAL A 244 13.23 7.37 46.27
CA VAL A 244 13.75 8.16 45.14
C VAL A 244 13.27 7.58 43.81
N TRP A 245 13.21 6.25 43.69
CA TRP A 245 12.81 5.57 42.46
C TRP A 245 11.33 5.70 42.13
N VAL A 246 10.46 5.92 43.12
CA VAL A 246 9.05 6.25 42.89
C VAL A 246 8.91 7.59 42.17
N GLY A 247 9.72 8.59 42.56
CA GLY A 247 9.73 9.90 41.90
C GLY A 247 10.30 9.84 40.49
N ARG A 248 11.41 9.11 40.30
CA ARG A 248 12.03 8.91 38.98
C ARG A 248 11.12 8.16 38.02
N LEU A 249 10.45 7.10 38.48
CA LEU A 249 9.50 6.32 37.68
C LEU A 249 8.39 7.21 37.10
N ARG A 250 7.86 8.17 37.86
CA ARG A 250 6.85 9.11 37.35
C ARG A 250 7.36 9.99 36.20
N GLY A 251 8.60 10.47 36.31
CA GLY A 251 9.24 11.27 35.25
C GLY A 251 9.49 10.45 33.99
N LEU A 252 10.07 9.25 34.16
CA LEU A 252 10.30 8.29 33.08
C LEU A 252 8.99 7.92 32.38
N LEU A 253 7.93 7.65 33.15
CA LEU A 253 6.61 7.33 32.61
C LEU A 253 6.00 8.48 31.81
N GLY A 254 6.19 9.73 32.24
CA GLY A 254 5.79 10.91 31.45
C GLY A 254 6.53 11.00 30.12
N MET A 255 7.84 10.71 30.10
CA MET A 255 8.63 10.64 28.87
C MET A 255 8.18 9.50 27.95
N GLU A 256 7.89 8.31 28.52
CA GLU A 256 7.36 7.16 27.76
C GLU A 256 6.05 7.54 27.06
N ILE A 257 5.12 8.19 27.76
CA ILE A 257 3.83 8.64 27.18
C ILE A 257 4.06 9.64 26.04
N ALA A 258 4.96 10.62 26.21
CA ALA A 258 5.24 11.60 25.16
C ALA A 258 5.83 10.95 23.90
N LEU A 259 6.78 10.03 24.06
CA LEU A 259 7.36 9.26 22.96
C LEU A 259 6.31 8.39 22.26
N VAL A 260 5.45 7.73 23.03
CA VAL A 260 4.34 6.92 22.50
C VAL A 260 3.39 7.77 21.64
N ILE A 261 3.03 8.98 22.08
CA ILE A 261 2.20 9.89 21.27
C ILE A 261 2.90 10.21 19.94
N GLY A 262 4.20 10.51 19.96
CA GLY A 262 4.98 10.71 18.74
C GLY A 262 4.98 9.48 17.81
N VAL A 263 5.12 8.28 18.37
CA VAL A 263 5.02 7.02 17.63
C VAL A 263 3.64 6.86 16.99
N LEU A 264 2.55 7.14 17.72
CA LEU A 264 1.18 7.05 17.20
C LEU A 264 0.91 8.06 16.08
N LEU A 265 1.40 9.30 16.20
CA LEU A 265 1.29 10.30 15.14
C LEU A 265 2.03 9.84 13.87
N THR A 266 3.20 9.26 14.05
CA THR A 266 4.00 8.70 12.93
C THR A 266 3.29 7.53 12.28
N VAL A 267 2.68 6.63 13.08
CA VAL A 267 1.84 5.55 12.57
C VAL A 267 0.66 6.11 11.77
N GLY A 268 0.02 7.19 12.23
CA GLY A 268 -1.05 7.86 11.48
C GLY A 268 -0.65 8.27 10.06
N VAL A 269 0.55 8.83 9.89
CA VAL A 269 1.12 9.17 8.57
C VAL A 269 1.40 7.92 7.74
N MET A 270 1.90 6.85 8.36
CA MET A 270 2.16 5.58 7.66
C MET A 270 0.85 4.93 7.18
N THR A 271 -0.21 4.99 7.97
CA THR A 271 -1.51 4.37 7.64
C THR A 271 -2.33 5.17 6.63
N SER A 272 -2.00 6.44 6.39
CA SER A 272 -2.69 7.28 5.41
C SER A 272 -2.12 7.18 3.99
N GLY A 273 -0.96 6.54 3.81
CA GLY A 273 -0.28 6.42 2.52
C GLY A 273 -0.09 4.96 2.09
N ALA A 274 0.19 4.75 0.81
CA ALA A 274 0.55 3.43 0.30
C ALA A 274 1.89 2.94 0.89
N PRO A 275 2.11 1.62 0.98
CA PRO A 275 3.40 1.06 1.39
C PRO A 275 4.54 1.57 0.50
N ALA A 276 5.70 1.81 1.10
CA ALA A 276 6.87 2.37 0.40
C ALA A 276 7.26 1.56 -0.85
N ARG A 277 7.19 0.23 -0.78
CA ARG A 277 7.48 -0.61 -1.93
C ARG A 277 6.48 -0.45 -3.07
N GLY A 278 5.18 -0.39 -2.75
CA GLY A 278 4.14 -0.15 -3.77
C GLY A 278 4.36 1.17 -4.50
N VAL A 279 4.83 2.20 -3.79
CA VAL A 279 5.21 3.49 -4.41
C VAL A 279 6.40 3.34 -5.36
N MET A 280 7.40 2.53 -5.00
CA MET A 280 8.55 2.27 -5.88
C MET A 280 8.15 1.48 -7.12
N VAL A 281 7.31 0.45 -6.98
CA VAL A 281 6.78 -0.31 -8.13
C VAL A 281 6.05 0.61 -9.10
N VAL A 282 5.19 1.51 -8.61
CA VAL A 282 4.54 2.51 -9.47
C VAL A 282 5.56 3.47 -10.08
N ARG A 283 6.55 3.95 -9.32
CA ARG A 283 7.60 4.85 -9.82
C ARG A 283 8.46 4.19 -10.91
N ASP A 284 8.73 2.90 -10.79
CA ASP A 284 9.59 2.15 -11.71
C ASP A 284 8.80 1.66 -12.93
N ALA A 285 7.53 1.29 -12.75
CA ALA A 285 6.58 1.00 -13.84
C ALA A 285 6.23 2.26 -14.64
N VAL A 286 6.21 3.41 -13.96
CA VAL A 286 6.19 4.76 -14.54
C VAL A 286 7.62 5.30 -14.58
N ALA A 287 8.60 4.48 -15.01
CA ALA A 287 9.66 5.04 -15.81
C ALA A 287 8.93 5.75 -16.95
N PRO A 288 8.85 7.10 -16.95
CA PRO A 288 7.95 7.77 -17.87
C PRO A 288 8.35 7.28 -19.26
N PRO A 289 7.39 6.90 -20.15
CA PRO A 289 7.73 6.99 -21.57
C PRO A 289 8.38 8.35 -21.71
N ALA A 290 9.59 8.41 -22.30
CA ALA A 290 10.29 9.67 -22.52
C ALA A 290 9.20 10.68 -22.89
N PRO A 291 9.04 11.79 -22.14
CA PRO A 291 7.83 12.61 -22.22
C PRO A 291 7.45 12.70 -23.68
N GLU A 292 6.18 12.51 -24.04
CA GLU A 292 5.74 12.87 -25.38
C GLU A 292 5.96 14.37 -25.50
N ILE A 293 7.21 14.75 -25.77
CA ILE A 293 7.62 16.08 -26.05
C ILE A 293 6.87 16.34 -27.34
N SER A 294 5.74 17.04 -27.21
CA SER A 294 5.05 17.59 -28.36
C SER A 294 5.97 18.67 -28.89
N THR A 295 6.97 18.23 -29.66
CA THR A 295 7.95 19.07 -30.32
C THR A 295 7.31 19.46 -31.63
N PHE A 296 6.83 20.69 -31.70
CA PHE A 296 6.31 21.19 -32.96
C PHE A 296 7.48 21.47 -33.89
N GLN A 297 7.35 21.08 -35.17
CA GLN A 297 8.33 21.52 -36.15
C GLN A 297 8.41 23.04 -36.16
N MET A 298 9.61 23.55 -36.46
CA MET A 298 9.87 24.98 -36.56
C MET A 298 8.83 25.62 -37.49
N GLN A 299 8.00 26.51 -36.93
CA GLN A 299 6.98 27.22 -37.68
C GLN A 299 7.49 28.60 -38.09
N GLU A 300 7.36 28.91 -39.38
CA GLU A 300 7.74 30.17 -39.97
C GLU A 300 6.58 31.18 -39.86
N GLY A 301 6.84 32.30 -39.20
CA GLY A 301 6.02 33.50 -39.27
C GLY A 301 6.59 34.48 -40.30
N ASP A 302 5.98 35.65 -40.42
CA ASP A 302 6.34 36.63 -41.47
C ASP A 302 7.81 37.08 -41.44
N THR A 303 8.41 37.16 -40.25
CA THR A 303 9.78 37.69 -40.06
C THR A 303 10.65 36.86 -39.12
N LEU A 304 10.13 35.78 -38.56
CA LEU A 304 10.85 34.92 -37.62
C LEU A 304 10.34 33.48 -37.67
N MET A 305 11.19 32.55 -37.27
CA MET A 305 10.84 31.16 -37.03
C MET A 305 10.69 30.91 -35.53
N SER A 306 9.79 30.00 -35.15
CA SER A 306 9.60 29.62 -33.76
C SER A 306 9.45 28.13 -33.56
N HIS A 307 9.95 27.67 -32.42
CA HIS A 307 9.83 26.31 -31.95
C HIS A 307 9.13 26.31 -30.60
N LEU A 308 8.01 25.60 -30.50
CA LEU A 308 7.28 25.39 -29.26
C LEU A 308 7.48 23.94 -28.82
N GLU A 309 7.82 23.78 -27.57
CA GLU A 309 7.93 22.49 -26.89
C GLU A 309 6.95 22.48 -25.70
N ILE A 310 6.13 21.43 -25.59
CA ILE A 310 5.16 21.26 -24.51
C ILE A 310 5.49 19.98 -23.75
N ILE A 311 5.70 20.08 -22.44
CA ILE A 311 6.08 18.95 -21.57
C ILE A 311 5.13 18.87 -20.38
N PRO A 312 4.42 17.76 -20.13
CA PRO A 312 4.44 16.49 -20.86
C PRO A 312 3.53 16.42 -22.11
N GLY A 313 2.79 17.48 -22.45
CA GLY A 313 1.88 17.49 -23.61
C GLY A 313 0.51 16.87 -23.35
N THR A 314 0.15 16.62 -22.08
CA THR A 314 -1.11 15.96 -21.68
C THR A 314 -2.08 16.94 -21.01
N VAL A 315 -3.29 16.48 -20.71
CA VAL A 315 -4.27 17.26 -19.92
C VAL A 315 -3.72 17.57 -18.53
N GLY A 316 -3.69 18.84 -18.13
CA GLY A 316 -3.21 19.28 -16.82
C GLY A 316 -2.04 20.26 -16.88
N GLU A 317 -1.20 20.28 -15.84
CA GLU A 317 -0.01 21.15 -15.76
C GLU A 317 1.02 20.80 -16.83
N ASN A 318 1.42 21.80 -17.61
CA ASN A 318 2.42 21.68 -18.67
C ASN A 318 3.45 22.80 -18.57
N THR A 319 4.68 22.52 -19.01
CA THR A 319 5.72 23.53 -19.24
C THR A 319 5.85 23.79 -20.73
N PHE A 320 5.85 25.07 -21.11
CA PHE A 320 5.92 25.56 -22.48
C PHE A 320 7.27 26.24 -22.68
N ASN A 321 8.13 25.66 -23.52
CA ASN A 321 9.40 26.27 -23.93
C ASN A 321 9.25 26.84 -25.35
N VAL A 322 9.57 28.11 -25.51
CA VAL A 322 9.54 28.81 -26.80
C VAL A 322 10.94 29.23 -27.17
N SER A 323 11.41 28.79 -28.34
CA SER A 323 12.65 29.25 -28.94
C SER A 323 12.33 30.04 -30.21
N LEU A 324 12.91 31.23 -30.36
CA LEU A 324 12.72 32.11 -31.51
C LEU A 324 14.02 32.23 -32.31
N TYR A 325 13.91 32.26 -33.63
CA TYR A 325 15.03 32.39 -34.55
C TYR A 325 14.67 33.36 -35.69
N ASP A 326 15.65 34.08 -36.23
CA ASP A 326 15.46 34.81 -37.48
C ASP A 326 15.46 33.84 -38.68
N LEU A 327 15.18 34.36 -39.88
CA LEU A 327 15.16 33.55 -41.11
C LEU A 327 16.54 33.01 -41.51
N ASP A 328 17.63 33.58 -40.95
CA ASP A 328 19.01 33.13 -41.14
C ASP A 328 19.43 32.07 -40.11
N GLY A 329 18.55 31.73 -39.14
CA GLY A 329 18.77 30.74 -38.11
C GLY A 329 19.45 31.25 -36.83
N ASN A 330 19.64 32.55 -36.66
CA ASN A 330 20.18 33.12 -35.42
C ASN A 330 19.09 33.23 -34.35
N GLN A 331 19.42 32.89 -33.10
CA GLN A 331 18.48 32.94 -32.00
C GLN A 331 18.07 34.39 -31.66
N ILE A 332 16.78 34.60 -31.44
CA ILE A 332 16.18 35.88 -31.08
C ILE A 332 15.83 35.88 -29.58
N THR A 333 16.35 36.85 -28.83
CA THR A 333 16.10 37.01 -27.39
C THR A 333 15.63 38.42 -26.99
N ASP A 334 15.33 39.28 -27.97
CA ASP A 334 14.92 40.68 -27.76
C ASP A 334 13.39 40.88 -27.78
N ALA A 335 12.61 39.79 -27.76
CA ALA A 335 11.15 39.88 -27.72
C ALA A 335 10.69 40.61 -26.46
N SER A 336 9.96 41.71 -26.67
CA SER A 336 9.41 42.56 -25.61
C SER A 336 8.20 41.91 -24.92
N ARG A 337 7.49 41.04 -25.65
CA ARG A 337 6.36 40.27 -25.12
C ARG A 337 6.11 39.04 -25.99
N ILE A 338 5.95 37.90 -25.33
CA ILE A 338 5.38 36.69 -25.93
C ILE A 338 4.06 36.38 -25.23
N ARG A 339 3.03 36.08 -26.02
CA ARG A 339 1.71 35.71 -25.55
C ARG A 339 1.32 34.38 -26.17
N LEU A 340 1.04 33.38 -25.35
CA LEU A 340 0.45 32.11 -25.77
C LEU A 340 -1.03 32.13 -25.42
N ARG A 341 -1.90 31.97 -26.42
CA ARG A 341 -3.35 31.90 -26.25
C ARG A 341 -3.87 30.53 -26.63
N PHE A 342 -4.59 29.91 -25.72
CA PHE A 342 -5.08 28.53 -25.85
C PHE A 342 -6.56 28.53 -26.18
N ASN A 343 -6.93 27.77 -27.21
CA ASN A 343 -8.31 27.60 -27.63
C ASN A 343 -8.54 26.13 -28.02
N SER A 344 -9.50 25.46 -27.36
CA SER A 344 -9.92 24.12 -27.80
C SER A 344 -10.69 24.25 -29.13
N LEU A 345 -10.35 23.38 -30.09
CA LEU A 345 -11.02 23.31 -31.39
C LEU A 345 -12.24 22.38 -31.35
N ASP A 346 -12.22 21.42 -30.42
CA ASP A 346 -13.28 20.43 -30.28
C ASP A 346 -14.38 20.89 -29.31
N GLN A 347 -14.07 21.77 -28.35
CA GLN A 347 -14.97 22.15 -27.26
C GLN A 347 -14.98 23.67 -27.01
N ASN A 348 -16.15 24.23 -26.67
CA ASN A 348 -16.31 25.66 -26.38
C ASN A 348 -16.14 25.96 -24.88
N ILE A 349 -14.89 25.96 -24.41
CA ILE A 349 -14.53 26.11 -22.98
C ILE A 349 -13.93 27.50 -22.64
N GLY A 350 -13.97 28.45 -23.57
CA GLY A 350 -13.34 29.75 -23.43
C GLY A 350 -11.83 29.73 -23.71
N GLN A 351 -11.20 30.91 -23.71
CA GLN A 351 -9.78 31.06 -24.03
C GLN A 351 -8.98 31.41 -22.77
N SER A 352 -7.76 30.88 -22.69
CA SER A 352 -6.80 31.16 -21.62
C SER A 352 -5.48 31.68 -22.20
N GLU A 353 -4.67 32.37 -21.39
CA GLU A 353 -3.44 33.03 -21.84
C GLU A 353 -2.28 32.79 -20.87
N LEU A 354 -1.08 32.53 -21.42
CA LEU A 354 0.19 32.51 -20.69
C LEU A 354 1.19 33.47 -21.33
N ARG A 355 2.17 33.91 -20.54
CA ARG A 355 3.23 34.85 -20.96
C ARG A 355 4.60 34.30 -20.57
N PRO A 356 5.27 33.58 -21.48
CA PRO A 356 6.61 33.05 -21.26
C PRO A 356 7.63 34.15 -20.91
N GLU A 357 8.54 33.84 -19.98
CA GLU A 357 9.63 34.74 -19.57
C GLU A 357 10.99 34.24 -20.09
N LEU A 358 11.89 35.16 -20.44
CA LEU A 358 13.21 34.84 -20.97
C LEU A 358 14.09 34.19 -19.89
N GLN A 359 14.64 33.03 -20.21
CA GLN A 359 15.55 32.27 -19.37
C GLN A 359 17.02 32.50 -19.77
N PRO A 360 17.98 32.17 -18.88
CA PRO A 360 19.41 32.41 -19.14
C PRO A 360 19.99 31.66 -20.36
N ASP A 361 19.32 30.60 -20.80
CA ASP A 361 19.67 29.79 -21.98
C ASP A 361 19.11 30.35 -23.29
N GLY A 362 18.39 31.48 -23.24
CA GLY A 362 17.82 32.15 -24.40
C GLY A 362 16.45 31.63 -24.84
N THR A 363 15.87 30.67 -24.11
CA THR A 363 14.48 30.22 -24.34
C THR A 363 13.50 31.02 -23.49
N TYR A 364 12.25 31.08 -23.91
CA TYR A 364 11.18 31.66 -23.11
C TYR A 364 10.32 30.56 -22.51
N THR A 365 10.21 30.49 -21.18
CA THR A 365 9.56 29.39 -20.46
C THR A 365 8.43 29.87 -19.55
N ILE A 366 7.38 29.07 -19.44
CA ILE A 366 6.32 29.20 -18.42
C ILE A 366 5.63 27.86 -18.19
N SER A 367 5.09 27.64 -16.99
CA SER A 367 4.25 26.48 -16.68
C SER A 367 2.81 26.88 -16.39
N GLY A 368 1.85 26.03 -16.75
CA GLY A 368 0.45 26.21 -16.40
C GLY A 368 -0.47 25.11 -16.94
N ALA A 369 -1.67 25.01 -16.36
CA ALA A 369 -2.68 24.01 -16.68
C ALA A 369 -3.66 24.41 -17.80
N ASN A 370 -3.18 25.12 -18.83
CA ASN A 370 -4.04 25.74 -19.85
C ASN A 370 -4.60 24.74 -20.89
N LEU A 371 -4.05 23.53 -20.97
CA LEU A 371 -4.57 22.41 -21.75
C LEU A 371 -5.46 21.55 -20.84
N SER A 372 -6.69 22.00 -20.61
CA SER A 372 -7.55 21.50 -19.52
C SER A 372 -8.46 20.33 -19.90
N VAL A 373 -8.57 20.01 -21.18
CA VAL A 373 -9.41 18.91 -21.72
C VAL A 373 -8.67 18.21 -22.85
N PRO A 374 -8.95 16.91 -23.08
CA PRO A 374 -8.39 16.20 -24.22
C PRO A 374 -9.01 16.68 -25.54
N GLY A 375 -8.26 16.50 -26.63
CA GLY A 375 -8.68 16.85 -27.99
C GLY A 375 -7.70 17.78 -28.71
N ASN A 376 -8.15 18.34 -29.83
CA ASN A 376 -7.38 19.27 -30.65
C ASN A 376 -7.41 20.68 -30.06
N TRP A 377 -6.25 21.29 -29.98
CA TRP A 377 -6.05 22.64 -29.48
C TRP A 377 -5.44 23.52 -30.55
N ARG A 378 -5.68 24.82 -30.45
CA ARG A 378 -4.89 25.86 -31.11
C ARG A 378 -4.18 26.69 -30.04
N VAL A 379 -2.86 26.71 -30.10
CA VAL A 379 -2.00 27.57 -29.31
C VAL A 379 -1.50 28.69 -30.21
N ARG A 380 -2.15 29.85 -30.13
CA ARG A 380 -1.77 31.05 -30.88
C ARG A 380 -0.70 31.80 -30.12
N MET A 381 0.51 31.82 -30.67
CA MET A 381 1.61 32.62 -30.17
C MET A 381 1.62 34.00 -30.85
N THR A 382 1.72 35.06 -30.06
CA THR A 382 1.98 36.42 -30.55
C THR A 382 3.28 36.93 -29.97
N VAL A 383 4.20 37.31 -30.85
CA VAL A 383 5.54 37.81 -30.50
C VAL A 383 5.64 39.28 -30.90
N ALA A 384 5.86 40.14 -29.91
CA ALA A 384 6.07 41.57 -30.11
C ALA A 384 7.55 41.93 -29.89
N ARG A 385 8.18 42.53 -30.90
CA ARG A 385 9.58 42.97 -30.85
C ARG A 385 9.69 44.49 -31.04
N PRO A 386 10.69 45.16 -30.44
CA PRO A 386 10.86 46.60 -30.59
C PRO A 386 11.09 47.00 -32.06
N GLY A 387 10.23 47.87 -32.60
CA GLY A 387 10.40 48.42 -33.95
C GLY A 387 9.93 47.51 -35.09
N GLU A 388 9.38 46.33 -34.77
CA GLU A 388 8.86 45.35 -35.73
C GLU A 388 7.34 45.19 -35.58
N PHE A 389 6.68 44.62 -36.60
CA PHE A 389 5.29 44.21 -36.50
C PHE A 389 5.15 42.94 -35.64
N ASP A 390 4.02 42.83 -34.92
CA ASP A 390 3.70 41.63 -34.14
C ASP A 390 3.58 40.42 -35.06
N ASN A 391 4.34 39.36 -34.76
CA ASN A 391 4.25 38.09 -35.49
C ASN A 391 3.26 37.17 -34.78
N VAL A 392 2.41 36.48 -35.55
CA VAL A 392 1.40 35.54 -35.04
C VAL A 392 1.63 34.16 -35.65
N ILE A 393 1.80 33.16 -34.80
CA ILE A 393 2.12 31.77 -35.19
C ILE A 393 1.15 30.84 -34.46
N ASP A 394 0.53 29.90 -35.17
CA ASP A 394 -0.49 28.98 -34.64
C ASP A 394 0.03 27.54 -34.60
N PHE A 395 0.17 26.99 -33.40
CA PHE A 395 0.45 25.57 -33.19
C PHE A 395 -0.85 24.82 -32.93
N GLU A 396 -0.99 23.62 -33.49
CA GLU A 396 -2.20 22.81 -33.31
C GLU A 396 -1.88 21.45 -32.64
N PRO A 397 -1.65 21.41 -31.30
CA PRO A 397 -1.47 20.16 -30.56
C PRO A 397 -2.73 19.28 -30.59
N GLN A 398 -2.52 17.98 -30.61
CA GLN A 398 -3.49 17.01 -30.12
C GLN A 398 -3.11 16.62 -28.68
N VAL A 399 -4.00 16.88 -27.72
CA VAL A 399 -3.76 16.64 -26.30
C VAL A 399 -4.51 15.37 -25.88
N ASN A 400 -3.77 14.41 -25.35
CA ASN A 400 -4.32 13.15 -24.86
C ASN A 400 -4.60 13.22 -23.36
N LEU A 401 -5.57 12.43 -22.90
CA LEU A 401 -5.72 12.13 -21.48
C LEU A 401 -4.47 11.39 -21.03
N GLN A 402 -3.87 11.84 -19.94
CA GLN A 402 -2.92 11.01 -19.24
C GLN A 402 -3.72 9.90 -18.57
N LEU A 403 -3.71 8.71 -19.19
CA LEU A 403 -4.27 7.53 -18.55
C LEU A 403 -3.58 7.39 -17.20
N PRO A 404 -4.33 7.17 -16.09
CA PRO A 404 -3.70 6.79 -14.84
C PRO A 404 -2.81 5.57 -15.13
N PRO A 405 -1.59 5.50 -14.54
CA PRO A 405 -0.77 4.33 -14.72
C PRO A 405 -1.60 3.08 -14.39
N PRO A 406 -1.44 1.98 -15.15
CA PRO A 406 -2.17 0.75 -14.90
C PRO A 406 -2.08 0.40 -13.42
N ALA A 407 -3.17 -0.16 -12.88
CA ALA A 407 -3.22 -0.55 -11.48
C ALA A 407 -1.96 -1.37 -11.15
N PRO A 408 -1.27 -1.08 -10.04
CA PRO A 408 0.01 -1.72 -9.74
C PRO A 408 -0.17 -3.24 -9.81
N VAL A 409 0.61 -3.85 -10.70
CA VAL A 409 0.76 -5.31 -10.81
C VAL A 409 1.04 -5.85 -9.41
N ILE A 410 0.43 -6.98 -9.05
CA ILE A 410 0.74 -7.69 -7.81
C ILE A 410 2.25 -7.85 -7.74
N ASP A 411 2.81 -7.35 -6.64
CA ASP A 411 4.25 -7.21 -6.47
C ASP A 411 4.95 -8.59 -6.42
N ASP A 412 5.54 -8.99 -7.55
CA ASP A 412 6.44 -10.16 -7.67
C ASP A 412 7.88 -9.85 -7.28
N THR A 413 8.19 -8.63 -6.81
CA THR A 413 9.57 -8.18 -6.57
C THR A 413 10.27 -8.82 -5.38
N ILE A 414 9.58 -9.66 -4.58
CA ILE A 414 10.27 -10.53 -3.62
C ILE A 414 10.45 -11.92 -4.22
N PRO A 415 11.69 -12.31 -4.57
CA PRO A 415 12.00 -13.68 -4.92
C PRO A 415 11.46 -14.62 -3.84
N ALA A 416 10.76 -15.69 -4.26
CA ALA A 416 10.14 -16.64 -3.33
C ALA A 416 11.13 -17.20 -2.28
N PHE A 417 12.40 -17.36 -2.65
CA PHE A 417 13.48 -17.74 -1.73
C PHE A 417 13.67 -16.75 -0.56
N ASN A 418 13.64 -15.44 -0.83
CA ASN A 418 13.76 -14.41 0.21
C ASN A 418 12.54 -14.42 1.14
N ARG A 419 11.36 -14.77 0.62
CA ARG A 419 10.13 -14.92 1.42
C ARG A 419 10.20 -16.08 2.39
N VAL A 420 10.62 -17.24 1.91
CA VAL A 420 10.85 -18.42 2.74
C VAL A 420 11.79 -18.10 3.90
N ILE A 421 12.94 -17.46 3.63
CA ILE A 421 13.91 -17.13 4.68
C ILE A 421 13.31 -16.16 5.70
N ALA A 422 12.61 -15.11 5.24
CA ALA A 422 11.98 -14.15 6.15
C ALA A 422 10.93 -14.83 7.04
N ALA A 423 10.10 -15.70 6.47
CA ALA A 423 9.10 -16.46 7.21
C ALA A 423 9.73 -17.44 8.22
N LEU A 424 10.80 -18.15 7.83
CA LEU A 424 11.56 -19.03 8.74
C LEU A 424 12.16 -18.27 9.91
N LEU A 425 12.86 -17.17 9.65
CA LEU A 425 13.51 -16.36 10.69
C LEU A 425 12.48 -15.78 11.68
N ALA A 426 11.37 -15.25 11.17
CA ALA A 426 10.28 -14.75 12.00
C ALA A 426 9.63 -15.88 12.81
N GLY A 427 9.36 -17.03 12.19
CA GLY A 427 8.81 -18.21 12.84
C GLY A 427 9.70 -18.73 13.97
N MET A 428 10.99 -18.93 13.70
CA MET A 428 11.99 -19.35 14.69
C MET A 428 12.12 -18.34 15.83
N GLY A 429 12.15 -17.03 15.51
CA GLY A 429 12.23 -15.96 16.50
C GLY A 429 11.02 -15.94 17.43
N LEU A 430 9.80 -16.09 16.90
CA LEU A 430 8.57 -16.12 17.69
C LEU A 430 8.44 -17.38 18.55
N VAL A 431 8.72 -18.56 17.99
CA VAL A 431 8.69 -19.83 18.75
C VAL A 431 9.76 -19.84 19.84
N GLY A 432 11.00 -19.48 19.50
CA GLY A 432 12.11 -19.44 20.45
C GLY A 432 11.87 -18.40 21.56
N GLY A 433 11.44 -17.20 21.20
CA GLY A 433 11.11 -16.13 22.15
C GLY A 433 9.94 -16.50 23.07
N GLY A 434 8.85 -17.03 22.50
CA GLY A 434 7.70 -17.49 23.25
C GLY A 434 8.03 -18.63 24.22
N GLY A 435 8.74 -19.66 23.74
CA GLY A 435 9.20 -20.79 24.54
C GLY A 435 10.13 -20.36 25.69
N PHE A 436 11.09 -19.47 25.42
CA PHE A 436 11.98 -18.92 26.44
C PHE A 436 11.21 -18.16 27.53
N LEU A 437 10.22 -17.35 27.16
CA LEU A 437 9.40 -16.60 28.11
C LEU A 437 8.51 -17.52 28.96
N ILE A 438 7.94 -18.57 28.37
CA ILE A 438 7.19 -19.61 29.10
C ILE A 438 8.10 -20.33 30.11
N ALA A 439 9.33 -20.66 29.70
CA ALA A 439 10.31 -21.31 30.57
C ALA A 439 10.70 -20.42 31.76
N LEU A 440 10.91 -19.12 31.52
CA LEU A 440 11.24 -18.14 32.59
C LEU A 440 10.11 -17.96 33.61
N ASN A 441 8.84 -18.04 33.18
CA ASN A 441 7.69 -17.88 34.06
C ASN A 441 7.26 -19.19 34.75
N GLY A 442 7.83 -20.31 34.31
CA GLY A 442 7.60 -21.65 34.86
C GLY A 442 6.17 -22.13 34.65
N LEU A 443 5.74 -22.34 33.40
CA LEU A 443 4.51 -23.07 32.97
C LEU A 443 3.27 -22.95 33.89
N ARG A 444 3.05 -21.78 34.49
CA ARG A 444 1.95 -21.53 35.41
C ARG A 444 0.92 -20.69 34.67
N TRP A 445 0.11 -21.39 33.86
CA TRP A 445 -1.07 -20.87 33.13
C TRP A 445 -2.10 -20.14 34.04
N SER A 446 -1.83 -20.02 35.33
CA SER A 446 -2.49 -19.13 36.29
C SER A 446 -2.08 -17.66 36.10
N GLY A 447 -2.57 -17.03 35.04
CA GLY A 447 -2.86 -15.58 35.01
C GLY A 447 -1.69 -14.58 34.91
N ARG A 448 -0.48 -14.98 34.46
CA ARG A 448 0.69 -14.08 34.34
C ARG A 448 1.35 -14.21 32.97
N GLY A 449 1.01 -13.38 31.98
CA GLY A 449 1.79 -13.20 30.73
C GLY A 449 1.92 -14.39 29.76
N ASP A 450 1.65 -15.61 30.21
CA ASP A 450 1.91 -16.87 29.49
C ASP A 450 1.03 -17.05 28.26
N TRP A 451 -0.17 -16.44 28.24
CA TRP A 451 -1.07 -16.47 27.09
C TRP A 451 -0.53 -15.71 25.88
N LEU A 452 0.09 -14.55 26.12
CA LEU A 452 0.77 -13.82 25.05
C LEU A 452 1.95 -14.62 24.52
N ALA A 453 2.75 -15.20 25.42
CA ALA A 453 3.89 -16.03 25.03
C ALA A 453 3.45 -17.29 24.26
N GLY A 454 2.32 -17.91 24.62
CA GLY A 454 1.69 -18.96 23.84
C GLY A 454 1.21 -18.49 22.47
N GLY A 455 0.65 -17.28 22.39
CA GLY A 455 0.29 -16.63 21.13
C GLY A 455 1.50 -16.44 20.20
N LEU A 456 2.67 -16.05 20.74
CA LEU A 456 3.92 -15.99 19.96
C LEU A 456 4.26 -17.36 19.37
N VAL A 457 4.17 -18.44 20.14
CA VAL A 457 4.45 -19.80 19.65
C VAL A 457 3.49 -20.21 18.54
N VAL A 458 2.18 -19.95 18.71
CA VAL A 458 1.16 -20.31 17.70
C VAL A 458 1.39 -19.54 16.40
N VAL A 459 1.57 -18.22 16.47
CA VAL A 459 1.85 -17.42 15.27
C VAL A 459 3.19 -17.80 14.66
N GLY A 460 4.22 -18.07 15.48
CA GLY A 460 5.51 -18.57 14.99
C GLY A 460 5.38 -19.91 14.25
N ALA A 461 4.51 -20.81 14.70
CA ALA A 461 4.22 -22.06 13.99
C ALA A 461 3.52 -21.80 12.64
N ILE A 462 2.60 -20.83 12.56
CA ILE A 462 1.98 -20.42 11.28
C ILE A 462 3.04 -19.96 10.29
N PHE A 463 4.00 -19.16 10.73
CA PHE A 463 5.13 -18.72 9.91
C PHE A 463 5.98 -19.89 9.40
N LEU A 464 6.29 -20.86 10.27
CA LEU A 464 7.06 -22.05 9.90
C LEU A 464 6.31 -22.95 8.92
N ILE A 465 5.00 -23.13 9.10
CA ILE A 465 4.14 -23.90 8.19
C ILE A 465 4.06 -23.23 6.82
N THR A 466 3.90 -21.90 6.80
CA THR A 466 3.88 -21.12 5.56
C THR A 466 5.22 -21.25 4.82
N ALA A 467 6.33 -21.10 5.53
CA ALA A 467 7.65 -21.29 4.95
C ALA A 467 7.86 -22.71 4.39
N ALA A 468 7.42 -23.75 5.10
CA ALA A 468 7.51 -25.13 4.61
C ALA A 468 6.68 -25.35 3.34
N GLY A 469 5.44 -24.84 3.30
CA GLY A 469 4.60 -24.90 2.09
C GLY A 469 5.21 -24.17 0.89
N SER A 470 5.87 -23.04 1.14
CA SER A 470 6.56 -22.27 0.09
C SER A 470 7.88 -22.93 -0.36
N VAL A 471 8.59 -23.64 0.52
CA VAL A 471 9.72 -24.51 0.13
C VAL A 471 9.23 -25.67 -0.72
N ASP A 472 8.15 -26.35 -0.32
CA ASP A 472 7.57 -27.43 -1.11
C ASP A 472 7.11 -26.92 -2.48
N ALA A 473 6.65 -25.67 -2.60
CA ALA A 473 6.29 -25.04 -3.87
C ALA A 473 7.52 -24.66 -4.72
N LEU A 474 8.61 -24.22 -4.08
CA LEU A 474 9.90 -23.94 -4.73
C LEU A 474 10.61 -25.21 -5.21
N GLU A 475 10.56 -26.29 -4.42
CA GLU A 475 11.13 -27.60 -4.78
C GLU A 475 10.27 -28.32 -5.82
N ARG A 476 8.95 -28.12 -5.80
CA ARG A 476 8.03 -28.51 -6.87
C ARG A 476 8.01 -27.50 -8.03
N GLY A 477 8.97 -26.56 -8.08
CA GLY A 477 9.01 -25.40 -8.96
C GLY A 477 8.29 -25.68 -10.27
N VAL A 478 7.23 -24.92 -10.52
CA VAL A 478 6.25 -25.12 -11.59
C VAL A 478 6.99 -25.46 -12.89
N ASP A 479 7.04 -26.75 -13.22
CA ASP A 479 7.56 -27.28 -14.48
C ASP A 479 6.43 -27.17 -15.50
N GLU A 480 5.97 -25.94 -15.74
CA GLU A 480 4.85 -25.64 -16.62
C GLU A 480 5.15 -24.36 -17.42
N ILE A 481 4.54 -24.26 -18.59
CA ILE A 481 4.51 -23.03 -19.37
C ILE A 481 3.27 -22.25 -18.92
N THR A 482 3.42 -20.97 -18.60
CA THR A 482 2.30 -20.11 -18.21
C THR A 482 2.06 -19.02 -19.24
N VAL A 483 0.80 -18.58 -19.34
CA VAL A 483 0.33 -17.58 -20.31
C VAL A 483 -0.40 -16.49 -19.55
N ASN A 484 0.13 -15.28 -19.60
CA ASN A 484 -0.34 -14.16 -18.79
C ASN A 484 -0.79 -12.99 -19.67
N GLY A 485 -1.89 -12.34 -19.26
CA GLY A 485 -2.33 -11.06 -19.81
C GLY A 485 -2.67 -11.07 -21.30
N ALA A 486 -3.48 -12.03 -21.76
CA ALA A 486 -3.89 -12.09 -23.17
C ALA A 486 -4.94 -11.00 -23.51
N TRP A 487 -4.66 -10.17 -24.52
CA TRP A 487 -5.56 -9.07 -24.93
C TRP A 487 -5.47 -8.70 -26.42
N MET A 488 -6.46 -7.97 -26.92
CA MET A 488 -6.47 -7.39 -28.26
C MET A 488 -7.17 -6.02 -28.29
N TYR A 489 -6.88 -5.22 -29.31
CA TYR A 489 -7.65 -4.01 -29.61
C TYR A 489 -9.07 -4.34 -30.13
N PRO A 490 -10.05 -3.42 -30.02
CA PRO A 490 -11.37 -3.60 -30.62
C PRO A 490 -11.27 -3.87 -32.13
N GLY A 491 -12.10 -4.77 -32.61
CA GLY A 491 -12.09 -5.24 -33.99
C GLY A 491 -13.49 -5.35 -34.57
N VAL A 492 -13.63 -5.16 -35.87
CA VAL A 492 -14.89 -5.33 -36.59
C VAL A 492 -14.86 -6.60 -37.41
N ILE A 493 -16.02 -7.21 -37.65
CA ILE A 493 -16.15 -8.42 -38.47
C ILE A 493 -15.38 -8.27 -39.79
N THR A 494 -14.75 -9.35 -40.24
CA THR A 494 -13.89 -9.44 -41.44
C THR A 494 -12.58 -8.66 -41.43
N SER A 495 -12.30 -7.88 -40.39
CA SER A 495 -10.99 -7.21 -40.23
C SER A 495 -9.93 -8.15 -39.66
N GLU A 496 -8.67 -7.69 -39.69
CA GLU A 496 -7.54 -8.33 -39.02
C GLU A 496 -7.35 -7.72 -37.63
N ALA A 497 -6.93 -8.53 -36.66
CA ALA A 497 -6.58 -8.04 -35.33
C ALA A 497 -5.37 -8.77 -34.76
N SER A 498 -4.63 -8.10 -33.88
CA SER A 498 -3.49 -8.68 -33.20
C SER A 498 -3.81 -8.99 -31.74
N VAL A 499 -3.47 -10.21 -31.31
CA VAL A 499 -3.51 -10.64 -29.91
C VAL A 499 -2.10 -10.60 -29.33
N TYR A 500 -2.03 -10.04 -28.13
CA TYR A 500 -0.82 -9.83 -27.34
C TYR A 500 -0.94 -10.60 -26.04
N MET A 501 0.19 -11.08 -25.51
CA MET A 501 0.28 -11.86 -24.27
C MET A 501 1.75 -12.03 -23.85
N MET A 502 1.96 -12.53 -22.64
CA MET A 502 3.26 -12.96 -22.16
C MET A 502 3.28 -14.49 -22.00
N LEU A 503 4.28 -15.13 -22.59
CA LEU A 503 4.56 -16.54 -22.40
C LEU A 503 5.77 -16.69 -21.47
N GLU A 504 5.65 -17.51 -20.44
CA GLU A 504 6.73 -17.79 -19.50
C GLU A 504 6.96 -19.30 -19.44
N ASN A 505 8.18 -19.72 -19.76
CA ASN A 505 8.59 -21.11 -19.68
C ASN A 505 9.47 -21.31 -18.44
N ASP A 506 8.82 -21.73 -17.36
CA ASP A 506 9.47 -22.07 -16.11
C ASP A 506 9.99 -23.51 -16.07
N THR A 507 9.90 -24.25 -17.17
CA THR A 507 10.47 -25.58 -17.29
C THR A 507 12.00 -25.54 -17.50
N ASP A 508 12.65 -26.68 -17.29
CA ASP A 508 14.07 -26.87 -17.63
C ASP A 508 14.30 -27.29 -19.09
N ARG A 509 13.27 -27.21 -19.96
CA ARG A 509 13.33 -27.64 -21.35
C ARG A 509 12.90 -26.51 -22.30
N ASP A 510 13.61 -26.39 -23.41
CA ASP A 510 13.18 -25.51 -24.49
C ASP A 510 11.88 -26.03 -25.11
N ASP A 511 10.97 -25.13 -25.47
CA ASP A 511 9.74 -25.44 -26.18
C ASP A 511 9.45 -24.38 -27.25
N ARG A 512 8.39 -24.58 -28.05
CA ARG A 512 7.95 -23.69 -29.12
C ARG A 512 6.42 -23.64 -29.15
N LEU A 513 5.85 -22.45 -29.27
CA LEU A 513 4.45 -22.29 -29.62
C LEU A 513 4.30 -22.51 -31.13
N ILE A 514 3.55 -23.55 -31.52
CA ILE A 514 3.45 -24.00 -32.92
C ILE A 514 2.07 -23.83 -33.52
N ARG A 515 1.04 -23.61 -32.71
CA ARG A 515 -0.33 -23.37 -33.19
C ARG A 515 -1.13 -22.55 -32.18
N ALA A 516 -1.99 -21.68 -32.68
CA ALA A 516 -3.04 -21.02 -31.91
C ALA A 516 -4.38 -21.18 -32.63
N THR A 517 -5.48 -21.34 -31.90
CA THR A 517 -6.83 -21.48 -32.46
C THR A 517 -7.87 -20.77 -31.62
N THR A 518 -8.90 -20.21 -32.27
CA THR A 518 -10.04 -19.60 -31.60
C THR A 518 -11.28 -19.68 -32.50
N GLU A 519 -12.47 -19.56 -31.92
CA GLU A 519 -13.72 -19.38 -32.68
C GLU A 519 -13.91 -17.92 -33.13
N ALA A 520 -13.09 -16.99 -32.65
CA ALA A 520 -13.17 -15.57 -32.96
C ALA A 520 -12.72 -15.21 -34.39
N SER A 521 -12.00 -16.11 -35.07
CA SER A 521 -11.37 -15.89 -36.36
C SER A 521 -11.13 -17.21 -37.08
N ALA A 522 -11.20 -17.19 -38.41
CA ALA A 522 -11.01 -18.39 -39.24
C ALA A 522 -9.58 -18.94 -39.16
N ASP A 523 -8.58 -18.05 -39.11
CA ASP A 523 -7.17 -18.41 -39.15
C ASP A 523 -6.37 -17.55 -38.16
N VAL A 524 -5.44 -18.20 -37.44
CA VAL A 524 -4.50 -17.53 -36.54
C VAL A 524 -3.07 -17.78 -37.00
N THR A 525 -2.34 -16.72 -37.31
CA THR A 525 -0.95 -16.76 -37.80
C THR A 525 0.01 -16.05 -36.85
N PHE A 526 1.28 -16.44 -36.84
CA PHE A 526 2.30 -15.84 -35.96
C PHE A 526 3.09 -14.79 -36.72
N HIS A 527 3.19 -13.57 -36.19
CA HIS A 527 3.84 -12.46 -36.88
C HIS A 527 4.90 -11.78 -35.99
N LEU A 528 5.93 -11.24 -36.62
CA LEU A 528 6.91 -10.34 -36.02
C LEU A 528 6.86 -8.99 -36.74
N THR A 529 6.59 -7.92 -36.00
CA THR A 529 6.71 -6.55 -36.51
C THR A 529 8.16 -6.10 -36.42
N GLN A 530 8.71 -5.60 -37.53
CA GLN A 530 10.03 -4.99 -37.58
C GLN A 530 9.93 -3.59 -38.18
N VAL A 531 10.51 -2.60 -37.50
CA VAL A 531 10.61 -1.23 -38.03
C VAL A 531 11.95 -1.08 -38.72
N ARG A 532 11.92 -0.80 -40.02
CA ARG A 532 13.11 -0.48 -40.82
C ARG A 532 12.86 0.81 -41.57
N ASP A 533 13.77 1.77 -41.46
CA ASP A 533 13.68 3.10 -42.09
C ASP A 533 12.39 3.86 -41.73
N GLY A 534 11.91 3.71 -40.48
CA GLY A 534 10.70 4.36 -39.98
C GLY A 534 9.38 3.72 -40.44
N ILE A 535 9.43 2.62 -41.21
CA ILE A 535 8.26 1.89 -41.68
C ILE A 535 8.17 0.55 -40.94
N GLY A 536 7.07 0.33 -40.21
CA GLY A 536 6.75 -0.96 -39.61
C GLY A 536 6.29 -1.95 -40.68
N ARG A 537 6.93 -3.12 -40.75
CA ARG A 537 6.48 -4.25 -41.57
C ARG A 537 6.24 -5.47 -40.70
N MET A 538 5.06 -6.07 -40.86
CA MET A 538 4.74 -7.36 -40.24
C MET A 538 5.27 -8.47 -41.14
N ARG A 539 5.96 -9.44 -40.54
CA ARG A 539 6.47 -10.62 -41.23
C ARG A 539 5.91 -11.88 -40.57
N PRO A 540 5.25 -12.79 -41.31
CA PRO A 540 4.84 -14.07 -40.75
C PRO A 540 6.06 -14.90 -40.34
N ILE A 541 5.89 -15.69 -39.29
CA ILE A 541 6.83 -16.69 -38.77
C ILE A 541 6.07 -18.00 -38.58
N ASP A 542 6.78 -19.13 -38.65
CA ASP A 542 6.14 -20.45 -38.60
C ASP A 542 5.79 -20.87 -37.16
N ASP A 543 6.53 -20.35 -36.18
CA ASP A 543 6.42 -20.67 -34.77
C ASP A 543 7.13 -19.61 -33.90
N LEU A 544 6.95 -19.70 -32.59
CA LEU A 544 7.59 -18.84 -31.61
C LEU A 544 8.42 -19.67 -30.63
N GLU A 545 9.74 -19.49 -30.65
CA GLU A 545 10.66 -20.13 -29.71
C GLU A 545 10.44 -19.66 -28.29
N LEU A 546 10.44 -20.62 -27.36
CA LEU A 546 10.26 -20.41 -25.94
C LEU A 546 11.33 -21.21 -25.16
N PRO A 547 12.58 -20.70 -25.08
CA PRO A 547 13.67 -21.37 -24.38
C PRO A 547 13.35 -21.68 -22.90
N ALA A 548 14.04 -22.66 -22.33
CA ALA A 548 13.95 -22.97 -20.91
C ALA A 548 14.29 -21.74 -20.06
N ARG A 549 13.56 -21.56 -18.96
CA ARG A 549 13.75 -20.45 -18.01
C ARG A 549 13.73 -19.09 -18.69
N SER A 550 12.81 -18.91 -19.64
CA SER A 550 12.70 -17.69 -20.43
C SER A 550 11.28 -17.15 -20.48
N MET A 551 11.20 -15.88 -20.86
CA MET A 551 9.95 -15.17 -21.06
C MET A 551 9.96 -14.57 -22.46
N VAL A 552 8.85 -14.74 -23.17
CA VAL A 552 8.66 -14.20 -24.51
C VAL A 552 7.42 -13.33 -24.52
N MET A 553 7.63 -12.06 -24.88
CA MET A 553 6.59 -11.05 -24.91
C MET A 553 6.03 -10.91 -26.32
N LEU A 554 4.71 -11.09 -26.44
CA LEU A 554 3.95 -10.71 -27.63
C LEU A 554 3.32 -9.34 -27.36
N ALA A 555 3.84 -8.30 -28.00
CA ALA A 555 3.46 -6.91 -27.76
C ALA A 555 3.47 -6.08 -29.06
N PRO A 556 2.77 -4.93 -29.10
CA PRO A 556 2.81 -4.02 -30.23
C PRO A 556 4.25 -3.67 -30.64
N GLY A 557 4.54 -3.76 -31.94
CA GLY A 557 5.89 -3.53 -32.45
C GLY A 557 6.86 -4.72 -32.35
N GLY A 558 6.42 -5.85 -31.79
CA GLY A 558 7.18 -7.10 -31.70
C GLY A 558 6.39 -8.32 -32.20
N TYR A 559 6.51 -9.45 -31.48
CA TYR A 559 5.73 -10.65 -31.76
C TYR A 559 4.25 -10.45 -31.47
N HIS A 560 3.36 -11.06 -32.25
CA HIS A 560 1.93 -11.07 -32.01
C HIS A 560 1.26 -12.24 -32.74
N LEU A 561 0.08 -12.64 -32.25
CA LEU A 561 -0.80 -13.54 -33.00
C LEU A 561 -1.71 -12.69 -33.87
N MET A 562 -1.74 -12.92 -35.17
CA MET A 562 -2.65 -12.27 -36.09
C MET A 562 -3.90 -13.13 -36.25
N LEU A 563 -5.06 -12.55 -35.94
CA LEU A 563 -6.38 -13.10 -36.24
C LEU A 563 -6.78 -12.59 -37.62
N GLU A 564 -6.84 -13.50 -38.59
CA GLU A 564 -7.26 -13.20 -39.94
C GLU A 564 -8.78 -13.44 -40.07
N HIS A 565 -9.50 -12.48 -40.62
CA HIS A 565 -10.95 -12.56 -40.84
C HIS A 565 -11.75 -12.81 -39.54
N LEU A 566 -11.92 -11.77 -38.73
CA LEU A 566 -12.75 -11.84 -37.53
C LEU A 566 -14.20 -12.28 -37.86
N GLU A 567 -14.74 -13.21 -37.08
CA GLU A 567 -16.07 -13.80 -37.29
C GLU A 567 -17.23 -12.94 -36.73
N ARG A 568 -16.90 -11.95 -35.88
CA ARG A 568 -17.87 -10.98 -35.32
C ARG A 568 -17.19 -9.66 -34.93
N ASP A 569 -18.00 -8.68 -34.57
CA ASP A 569 -17.53 -7.46 -33.93
C ASP A 569 -17.11 -7.74 -32.46
N PHE A 570 -16.03 -7.10 -32.04
CA PHE A 570 -15.44 -7.19 -30.70
C PHE A 570 -15.31 -5.79 -30.10
N ALA A 571 -16.11 -5.51 -29.06
CA ALA A 571 -16.10 -4.23 -28.35
C ALA A 571 -15.25 -4.30 -27.07
N VAL A 572 -14.82 -3.14 -26.57
CA VAL A 572 -14.09 -3.04 -25.29
C VAL A 572 -14.89 -3.73 -24.18
N GLY A 573 -14.22 -4.60 -23.42
CA GLY A 573 -14.82 -5.40 -22.35
C GLY A 573 -15.31 -6.80 -22.78
N ASP A 574 -15.34 -7.08 -24.09
CA ASP A 574 -15.58 -8.44 -24.58
C ASP A 574 -14.43 -9.39 -24.21
N THR A 575 -14.74 -10.68 -24.10
CA THR A 575 -13.74 -11.74 -23.92
C THR A 575 -14.04 -12.92 -24.84
N PHE A 576 -12.99 -13.65 -25.25
CA PHE A 576 -13.13 -14.90 -25.99
C PHE A 576 -11.92 -15.83 -25.73
N PRO A 577 -12.10 -17.16 -25.80
CA PRO A 577 -11.00 -18.09 -25.58
C PRO A 577 -10.09 -18.21 -26.81
N ILE A 578 -8.79 -18.34 -26.58
CA ILE A 578 -7.79 -18.77 -27.54
C ILE A 578 -7.02 -19.96 -26.96
N THR A 579 -6.80 -20.99 -27.75
CA THR A 579 -6.04 -22.19 -27.35
C THR A 579 -4.69 -22.18 -28.04
N LEU A 580 -3.63 -22.35 -27.26
CA LEU A 580 -2.23 -22.37 -27.67
C LEU A 580 -1.71 -23.79 -27.57
N THR A 581 -1.12 -24.31 -28.65
CA THR A 581 -0.52 -25.65 -28.71
C THR A 581 1.00 -25.55 -28.85
N PHE A 582 1.70 -26.21 -27.94
CA PHE A 582 3.16 -26.23 -27.87
C PHE A 582 3.75 -27.48 -28.54
N ALA A 583 5.02 -27.43 -28.93
CA ALA A 583 5.70 -28.54 -29.58
C ALA A 583 5.88 -29.75 -28.66
N SER A 584 5.88 -29.54 -27.34
CA SER A 584 5.80 -30.60 -26.32
C SER A 584 4.52 -31.45 -26.42
N GLY A 585 3.45 -30.90 -27.00
CA GLY A 585 2.10 -31.45 -26.97
C GLY A 585 1.19 -30.82 -25.90
N ASP A 586 1.69 -29.84 -25.13
CA ASP A 586 0.88 -29.11 -24.16
C ASP A 586 -0.11 -28.18 -24.86
N GLU A 587 -1.31 -28.05 -24.29
CA GLU A 587 -2.36 -27.14 -24.76
C GLU A 587 -2.82 -26.25 -23.62
N ILE A 588 -2.78 -24.93 -23.84
CA ILE A 588 -3.19 -23.92 -22.86
C ILE A 588 -4.27 -23.05 -23.47
N THR A 589 -5.45 -23.03 -22.87
CA THR A 589 -6.54 -22.14 -23.26
C THR A 589 -6.59 -20.94 -22.31
N VAL A 590 -6.51 -19.74 -22.87
CA VAL A 590 -6.65 -18.47 -22.15
C VAL A 590 -7.76 -17.61 -22.73
N ASN A 591 -8.36 -16.76 -21.89
CA ASN A 591 -9.32 -15.77 -22.37
C ASN A 591 -8.59 -14.50 -22.79
N VAL A 592 -8.81 -14.08 -24.02
CA VAL A 592 -8.36 -12.80 -24.56
C VAL A 592 -9.37 -11.72 -24.18
N MET A 593 -8.89 -10.63 -23.59
CA MET A 593 -9.71 -9.45 -23.28
C MET A 593 -9.60 -8.39 -24.39
N VAL A 594 -10.73 -7.82 -24.80
CA VAL A 594 -10.76 -6.71 -25.75
C VAL A 594 -10.63 -5.39 -24.98
N SER A 595 -9.59 -4.61 -25.26
CA SER A 595 -9.23 -3.40 -24.52
C SER A 595 -8.60 -2.33 -25.43
N GLU A 596 -8.68 -1.06 -25.06
CA GLU A 596 -8.03 0.05 -25.78
C GLU A 596 -6.50 0.11 -25.55
N GLY A 597 -5.95 -0.82 -24.77
CA GLY A 597 -4.52 -0.96 -24.49
C GLY A 597 -4.24 -2.20 -23.63
N ALA A 598 -2.96 -2.44 -23.32
CA ALA A 598 -2.57 -3.56 -22.46
C ALA A 598 -3.27 -3.45 -21.08
N PRO A 599 -3.97 -4.52 -20.63
CA PRO A 599 -4.73 -4.53 -19.39
C PRO A 599 -3.86 -4.56 -18.12
#